data_AF-A0A5B6YL14-F1
#
_entry.id   AF-A0A5B6YL14-F1
#
_cell.length_a   1.000
_cell.length_b   1.000
_cell.length_c   1.000
_cell.angle_alpha   90.00
_cell.angle_beta   90.00
_cell.angle_gamma   90.00
#
_symmetry.space_group_name_H-M   'P 1'
#
loop_
_entity.id
_entity.type
_entity.pdbx_description
1 polymer ?
#
loop_
_entity_poly.entity_id
_entity_poly.type
_entity_poly.pdbx_seq_one_letter_code
_entity_poly.pdbx_strand_id
1 'polypeptide(L)'
;ISAWKEAKLYLNRRINDQGRAVARELVHAGPDETLKDVVLKILQNEVATVPIIYSSSEDGSFPQLLHLACLSGVLKCICRYFRHSFGSLPVLQLPICAIPLGTWVPKIGKPNRQPLAMLRPSASLKSALNLLIQAQVSSIPIVDDNDSLLD
;
A
#
# COMPACT_ATOMS: atom_id res chain seq x y z
N ILE A 1 14.71 22.77 -9.18
CA ILE A 1 13.26 22.46 -9.12
C ILE A 1 12.72 21.99 -10.48
N SER A 2 13.09 22.65 -11.59
CA SER A 2 12.64 22.31 -12.96
C SER A 2 13.06 20.92 -13.44
N ALA A 3 14.32 20.52 -13.23
CA ALA A 3 14.85 19.22 -13.66
C ALA A 3 14.14 18.03 -12.97
N TRP A 4 13.73 18.18 -11.71
CA TRP A 4 12.98 17.14 -10.99
C TRP A 4 11.54 17.01 -11.51
N LYS A 5 10.93 18.12 -11.94
CA LYS A 5 9.60 18.14 -12.57
C LYS A 5 9.61 17.40 -13.91
N GLU A 6 10.65 17.59 -14.72
CA GLU A 6 10.85 16.86 -15.98
C GLU A 6 11.15 15.38 -15.76
N ALA A 7 12.04 15.03 -14.84
CA ALA A 7 12.37 13.64 -14.51
C ALA A 7 11.14 12.87 -14.01
N LYS A 8 10.30 13.50 -13.17
CA LYS A 8 9.05 12.90 -12.67
C LYS A 8 8.02 12.71 -13.78
N LEU A 9 7.92 13.65 -14.73
CA LEU A 9 7.07 13.49 -15.91
C LEU A 9 7.51 12.33 -16.81
N TYR A 10 8.82 12.07 -16.89
CA TYR A 10 9.36 10.93 -17.65
C TYR A 10 9.04 9.59 -16.99
N LEU A 11 9.19 9.50 -15.66
CA LEU A 11 8.87 8.30 -14.87
C LEU A 11 7.36 8.02 -14.75
N ASN A 12 6.53 9.06 -14.77
CA ASN A 12 5.09 8.96 -14.55
C ASN A 12 4.28 8.79 -15.85
N ARG A 13 4.96 8.51 -16.96
CA ARG A 13 4.37 8.36 -18.29
C ARG A 13 3.95 6.90 -18.51
N ARG A 14 2.65 6.62 -18.54
CA ARG A 14 2.15 5.39 -19.14
C ARG A 14 2.03 5.62 -20.66
N ILE A 15 2.52 4.66 -21.45
CA ILE A 15 2.30 4.64 -22.90
C ILE A 15 0.91 4.04 -23.09
N ASN A 16 -0.04 4.81 -23.62
CA ASN A 16 -1.33 4.25 -24.01
C ASN A 16 -1.18 3.44 -25.32
N ASP A 17 -2.20 2.65 -25.68
CA ASP A 17 -2.18 1.80 -26.89
C ASP A 17 -1.98 2.58 -28.20
N GLN A 18 -2.11 3.91 -28.17
CA GLN A 18 -1.86 4.84 -29.27
C GLN A 18 -0.51 5.58 -29.18
N GLY A 19 0.41 5.14 -28.33
CA GLY A 19 1.78 5.68 -28.25
C GLY A 19 1.92 7.07 -27.61
N ARG A 20 0.85 7.62 -27.03
CA ARG A 20 0.87 8.93 -26.35
C ARG A 20 1.26 8.78 -24.89
N ALA A 21 2.11 9.70 -24.47
CA ALA A 21 2.51 9.94 -23.10
C ALA A 21 1.33 10.50 -22.28
N VAL A 22 0.66 9.68 -21.47
CA VAL A 22 -0.40 10.16 -20.57
C VAL A 22 0.16 10.26 -19.16
N ALA A 23 -0.04 11.40 -18.50
CA ALA A 23 0.25 11.55 -17.08
C ALA A 23 -0.68 10.63 -16.29
N ARG A 24 -0.16 9.84 -15.32
CA ARG A 24 -1.03 9.06 -14.43
C ARG A 24 -1.99 10.03 -13.74
N GLU A 25 -3.28 9.80 -13.96
CA GLU A 25 -4.34 10.50 -13.27
C GLU A 25 -4.25 10.20 -11.76
N LEU A 26 -4.56 11.21 -10.95
CA LEU A 26 -4.61 11.02 -9.50
C LEU A 26 -5.76 10.05 -9.19
N VAL A 27 -5.44 8.89 -8.64
CA VAL A 27 -6.45 7.96 -8.13
C VAL A 27 -7.08 8.60 -6.90
N HIS A 28 -8.39 8.88 -6.94
CA HIS A 28 -9.16 9.42 -5.83
C HIS A 28 -10.48 8.66 -5.67
N ALA A 29 -11.16 8.84 -4.54
CA ALA A 29 -12.51 8.35 -4.32
C ALA A 29 -13.45 9.47 -3.88
N GLY A 30 -14.73 9.33 -4.19
CA GLY A 30 -15.80 10.21 -3.72
C GLY A 30 -16.28 9.85 -2.31
N PRO A 31 -17.01 10.75 -1.63
CA PRO A 31 -17.54 10.48 -0.30
C PRO A 31 -18.65 9.41 -0.28
N ASP A 32 -19.33 9.20 -1.40
CA ASP A 32 -20.43 8.24 -1.52
C ASP A 32 -19.97 6.82 -1.91
N GLU A 33 -18.67 6.64 -2.18
CA GLU A 33 -18.10 5.33 -2.50
C GLU A 33 -18.02 4.43 -1.26
N THR A 34 -18.21 3.13 -1.47
CA THR A 34 -18.18 2.17 -0.36
C THR A 34 -16.73 1.88 0.07
N LEU A 35 -16.57 1.35 1.29
CA LEU A 35 -15.25 0.88 1.75
C LEU A 35 -14.64 -0.16 0.80
N LYS A 36 -15.47 -0.99 0.16
CA LYS A 36 -15.01 -1.96 -0.84
C LYS A 36 -14.39 -1.26 -2.05
N ASP A 37 -15.03 -0.22 -2.56
CA ASP A 37 -14.57 0.51 -3.73
C ASP A 37 -13.22 1.20 -3.45
N VAL A 38 -13.09 1.82 -2.27
CA VAL A 38 -11.84 2.42 -1.80
C VAL A 38 -10.72 1.38 -1.70
N VAL A 39 -10.99 0.19 -1.14
CA VAL A 39 -10.01 -0.90 -1.05
C VAL A 39 -9.60 -1.38 -2.44
N LEU A 40 -10.54 -1.55 -3.37
CA LEU A 40 -10.23 -1.95 -4.74
C LEU A 40 -9.34 -0.92 -5.44
N LYS A 41 -9.62 0.38 -5.25
CA LYS A 41 -8.77 1.46 -5.79
C LYS A 41 -7.34 1.40 -5.26
N ILE A 42 -7.16 1.16 -3.96
CA ILE A 42 -5.83 0.99 -3.35
C ILE A 42 -5.11 -0.20 -3.99
N LEU A 43 -5.74 -1.38 -4.02
CA LEU A 43 -5.10 -2.62 -4.47
C LEU A 43 -4.80 -2.62 -5.97
N GLN A 44 -5.75 -2.18 -6.81
CA GLN A 44 -5.61 -2.20 -8.27
C GLN A 44 -4.61 -1.16 -8.79
N ASN A 45 -4.42 -0.05 -8.06
CA ASN A 45 -3.49 1.00 -8.46
C ASN A 45 -2.13 0.90 -7.75
N GLU A 46 -1.97 -0.08 -6.85
CA GLU A 46 -0.76 -0.31 -6.06
C GLU A 46 -0.34 0.95 -5.28
N VAL A 47 -1.32 1.62 -4.67
CA VAL A 47 -1.10 2.85 -3.89
C VAL A 47 -1.34 2.61 -2.41
N ALA A 48 -0.48 3.18 -1.55
CA ALA A 48 -0.64 3.03 -0.10
C ALA A 48 -1.86 3.81 0.45
N THR A 49 -2.24 4.89 -0.23
CA THR A 49 -3.33 5.78 0.18
C THR A 49 -4.14 6.27 -1.03
N VAL A 50 -5.43 6.51 -0.82
CA VAL A 50 -6.35 7.12 -1.78
C VAL A 50 -7.02 8.34 -1.12
N PRO A 51 -6.90 9.55 -1.68
CA PRO A 51 -7.61 10.72 -1.20
C PRO A 51 -9.12 10.59 -1.45
N ILE A 52 -9.92 10.88 -0.43
CA ILE A 52 -11.37 11.07 -0.53
C ILE A 52 -11.61 12.54 -0.81
N ILE A 53 -12.12 12.85 -2.00
CA ILE A 53 -12.31 14.21 -2.50
C ILE A 53 -13.79 14.43 -2.72
N TYR A 54 -14.31 15.54 -2.19
CA TYR A 54 -15.61 16.05 -2.55
C TYR A 54 -15.47 17.15 -3.59
N SER A 55 -16.21 17.01 -4.69
CA SER A 55 -16.30 18.00 -5.75
C SER A 55 -17.77 18.29 -5.99
N SER A 56 -18.28 19.43 -5.51
CA SER A 56 -19.62 19.89 -5.89
C SER A 56 -19.56 20.36 -7.34
N SER A 57 -20.24 19.65 -8.24
CA SER A 57 -20.36 19.99 -9.65
C SER A 57 -21.09 21.32 -9.89
N GLU A 58 -21.84 21.82 -8.90
CA GLU A 58 -22.83 22.89 -9.08
C GLU A 58 -22.28 24.30 -8.73
N ASP A 59 -21.28 24.41 -7.84
CA ASP A 59 -20.90 25.71 -7.25
C ASP A 59 -19.57 26.30 -7.75
N GLY A 60 -18.89 25.65 -8.71
CA GLY A 60 -17.52 26.04 -9.11
C GLY A 60 -16.50 25.95 -7.97
N SER A 61 -16.85 25.26 -6.88
CA SER A 61 -16.02 25.10 -5.69
C SER A 61 -14.81 24.21 -5.98
N PHE A 62 -13.66 24.54 -5.37
CA PHE A 62 -12.46 23.73 -5.48
C PHE A 62 -12.66 22.36 -4.83
N PRO A 63 -12.07 21.28 -5.40
CA PRO A 63 -12.16 19.95 -4.81
C PRO A 63 -11.61 19.97 -3.37
N GLN A 64 -12.43 19.57 -2.41
CA GLN A 64 -12.05 19.52 -1.01
C GLN A 64 -11.55 18.13 -0.65
N LEU A 65 -10.31 18.04 -0.14
CA LEU A 65 -9.80 16.82 0.46
C LEU A 65 -10.49 16.60 1.81
N LEU A 66 -11.28 15.52 1.90
CA LEU A 66 -11.98 15.15 3.12
C LEU A 66 -11.16 14.19 3.98
N HIS A 67 -10.51 13.21 3.35
CA HIS A 67 -9.78 12.17 4.08
C HIS A 67 -8.67 11.54 3.23
N LEU A 68 -7.66 10.95 3.87
CA LEU A 68 -6.67 10.09 3.23
C LEU A 68 -6.92 8.65 3.66
N ALA A 69 -7.60 7.88 2.80
CA ALA A 69 -7.94 6.50 3.10
C ALA A 69 -6.75 5.58 2.83
N CYS A 70 -6.56 4.59 3.69
CA CYS A 70 -5.56 3.54 3.55
C CYS A 70 -6.11 2.22 4.11
N LEU A 71 -5.48 1.09 3.75
CA LEU A 71 -5.95 -0.23 4.20
C LEU A 71 -6.04 -0.35 5.73
N SER A 72 -5.08 0.23 6.46
CA SER A 72 -5.11 0.22 7.93
C SER A 72 -6.27 1.08 8.49
N GLY A 73 -6.62 2.18 7.82
CA GLY A 73 -7.78 3.00 8.15
C GLY A 73 -9.09 2.25 7.92
N VAL A 74 -9.20 1.55 6.77
CA VAL A 74 -10.36 0.70 6.46
C VAL A 74 -10.51 -0.41 7.50
N LEU A 75 -9.42 -1.10 7.84
CA LEU A 75 -9.43 -2.16 8.85
C LEU A 75 -9.85 -1.61 10.22
N LYS A 76 -9.34 -0.45 10.63
CA LYS A 76 -9.78 0.23 11.87
C LYS A 76 -11.27 0.54 11.85
N CYS A 77 -11.81 0.97 10.71
CA CYS A 77 -13.24 1.24 10.56
C CYS A 77 -14.06 -0.04 10.75
N ILE A 78 -13.67 -1.13 10.09
CA ILE A 78 -14.30 -2.45 10.24
C ILE A 78 -14.22 -2.92 11.69
N CYS A 79 -13.03 -2.92 12.30
CA CYS A 79 -12.84 -3.35 13.68
C CYS A 79 -13.65 -2.50 14.68
N ARG A 80 -13.80 -1.19 14.43
CA ARG A 80 -14.65 -0.31 15.25
C ARG A 80 -16.12 -0.71 15.15
N TYR A 81 -16.60 -1.00 13.95
CA TYR A 81 -17.98 -1.44 13.74
C TYR A 81 -18.28 -2.76 14.46
N PHE A 82 -17.34 -3.71 14.39
CA PHE A 82 -17.48 -5.02 15.02
C PHE A 82 -16.98 -5.07 16.48
N ARG A 83 -16.66 -3.94 17.11
CA ARG A 83 -16.10 -3.89 18.48
C ARG A 83 -17.00 -4.55 19.52
N HIS A 84 -18.31 -4.53 19.31
CA HIS A 84 -19.29 -5.17 20.20
C HIS A 84 -19.73 -6.57 19.71
N SER A 85 -19.22 -6.98 18.55
CA SER A 85 -19.59 -8.22 17.86
C SER A 85 -18.35 -8.92 17.29
N PHE A 86 -17.26 -9.01 18.07
CA PHE A 86 -16.06 -9.75 17.63
C PHE A 86 -16.38 -11.21 17.25
N GLY A 87 -17.46 -11.78 17.82
CA GLY A 87 -18.06 -13.06 17.46
C GLY A 87 -18.37 -13.23 15.97
N SER A 88 -18.70 -12.15 15.25
CA SER A 88 -19.06 -12.18 13.84
C SER A 88 -17.85 -12.07 12.89
N LEU A 89 -16.63 -11.94 13.42
CA LEU A 89 -15.39 -11.98 12.63
C LEU A 89 -14.45 -13.06 13.18
N PRO A 90 -14.73 -14.36 12.91
CA PRO A 90 -13.93 -15.48 13.43
C PRO A 90 -12.44 -15.35 13.09
N VAL A 91 -12.11 -14.76 11.94
CA VAL A 91 -10.72 -14.54 11.51
C VAL A 91 -9.95 -13.61 12.45
N LEU A 92 -10.60 -12.62 13.09
CA LEU A 92 -9.96 -11.71 14.03
C LEU A 92 -9.74 -12.34 15.42
N GLN A 93 -10.34 -13.50 15.67
CA GLN A 93 -10.15 -14.25 16.92
C GLN A 93 -8.99 -15.26 16.82
N LEU A 94 -8.51 -15.51 15.60
CA LEU A 94 -7.36 -16.39 15.40
C LEU A 94 -6.09 -15.69 15.93
N PRO A 95 -5.17 -16.42 16.58
CA PRO A 95 -3.88 -15.85 16.92
C PRO A 95 -3.18 -15.40 15.63
N ILE A 96 -2.40 -14.32 15.71
CA ILE A 96 -1.74 -13.72 14.53
C ILE A 96 -0.93 -14.76 13.75
N CYS A 97 -0.32 -15.73 14.43
CA CYS A 97 0.43 -16.82 13.82
C CYS A 97 -0.42 -17.84 13.04
N ALA A 98 -1.72 -17.93 13.31
CA ALA A 98 -2.65 -18.82 12.60
C ALA A 98 -3.29 -18.15 11.38
N ILE A 99 -3.30 -16.81 11.31
CA ILE A 99 -3.74 -16.09 10.13
C ILE A 99 -2.54 -16.04 9.17
N PRO A 100 -2.67 -16.50 7.91
CA PRO A 100 -1.60 -16.39 6.93
C PRO A 100 -1.43 -14.93 6.47
N LEU A 101 -0.94 -14.07 7.37
CA LEU A 101 -0.66 -12.66 7.14
C LEU A 101 0.75 -12.54 6.55
N GLY A 102 0.89 -12.84 5.26
CA GLY A 102 2.02 -12.36 4.49
C GLY A 102 3.19 -13.33 4.28
N THR A 103 4.30 -12.70 3.90
CA THR A 103 5.57 -13.27 3.46
C THR A 103 6.32 -13.88 4.65
N TRP A 104 7.02 -14.99 4.42
CA TRP A 104 7.65 -15.75 5.50
C TRP A 104 9.17 -15.64 5.42
N VAL A 105 9.85 -15.71 6.56
CA VAL A 105 11.30 -15.96 6.58
C VAL A 105 11.55 -17.24 5.75
N PRO A 106 12.55 -17.26 4.86
CA PRO A 106 12.78 -18.36 3.93
C PRO A 106 12.83 -19.76 4.56
N LYS A 107 13.19 -19.85 5.86
CA LYS A 107 13.34 -21.10 6.61
C LYS A 107 12.06 -21.59 7.31
N ILE A 108 11.03 -20.75 7.41
CA ILE A 108 9.81 -21.03 8.21
C ILE A 108 8.59 -21.23 7.31
N GLY A 109 8.61 -20.67 6.09
CA GLY A 109 7.48 -20.69 5.15
C GLY A 109 7.33 -21.97 4.34
N LYS A 110 6.11 -22.23 3.86
CA LYS A 110 5.85 -23.23 2.81
C LYS A 110 6.56 -22.82 1.50
N PRO A 111 7.07 -23.77 0.69
CA PRO A 111 7.85 -23.48 -0.52
C PRO A 111 7.11 -22.69 -1.61
N ASN A 112 5.76 -22.66 -1.58
CA ASN A 112 4.94 -21.90 -2.54
C ASN A 112 4.51 -20.51 -2.03
N ARG A 113 5.22 -19.93 -1.05
CA ARG A 113 4.94 -18.56 -0.57
C ARG A 113 6.10 -17.63 -0.84
N GLN A 114 5.78 -16.37 -1.11
CA GLN A 114 6.77 -15.34 -1.39
C GLN A 114 7.59 -15.07 -0.11
N PRO A 115 8.92 -15.22 -0.14
CA PRO A 115 9.76 -15.02 1.03
C PRO A 115 9.80 -13.55 1.42
N LEU A 116 9.92 -13.30 2.72
CA LEU A 116 10.11 -11.96 3.28
C LEU A 116 11.48 -11.43 2.85
N ALA A 117 11.51 -10.27 2.20
CA ALA A 117 12.76 -9.57 1.92
C ALA A 117 13.35 -9.05 3.24
N MET A 118 14.64 -9.27 3.45
CA MET A 118 15.36 -8.88 4.67
C MET A 118 16.73 -8.32 4.29
N LEU A 119 17.23 -7.36 5.07
CA LEU A 119 18.57 -6.78 4.92
C LEU A 119 19.47 -7.16 6.09
N ARG A 120 20.75 -7.39 5.82
CA ARG A 120 21.78 -7.48 6.86
C ARG A 120 22.28 -6.08 7.22
N PRO A 121 22.74 -5.82 8.45
CA PRO A 121 23.33 -4.52 8.85
C PRO A 121 24.51 -4.09 7.99
N SER A 122 25.24 -5.05 7.41
CA SER A 122 26.38 -4.83 6.52
C SER A 122 25.96 -4.51 5.08
N ALA A 123 24.67 -4.56 4.73
CA ALA A 123 24.19 -4.26 3.40
C ALA A 123 24.34 -2.77 3.06
N SER A 124 24.74 -2.48 1.83
CA SER A 124 24.86 -1.09 1.37
C SER A 124 23.49 -0.44 1.14
N LEU A 125 23.43 0.89 1.27
CA LEU A 125 22.22 1.67 0.97
C LEU A 125 21.69 1.42 -0.46
N LYS A 126 22.60 1.26 -1.44
CA LYS A 126 22.23 0.89 -2.81
C LYS A 126 21.47 -0.44 -2.86
N SER A 127 21.94 -1.43 -2.10
CA SER A 127 21.29 -2.75 -2.02
C SER A 127 19.91 -2.63 -1.38
N ALA A 128 19.79 -1.82 -0.32
CA ALA A 128 18.51 -1.54 0.32
C ALA A 128 17.50 -0.90 -0.64
N LEU A 129 17.90 0.14 -1.37
CA LEU A 129 17.04 0.81 -2.35
C LEU A 129 16.62 -0.12 -3.49
N ASN A 130 17.55 -0.93 -4.02
CA ASN A 130 17.23 -1.91 -5.04
C ASN A 130 16.23 -2.96 -4.54
N LEU A 131 16.43 -3.46 -3.32
CA LEU A 131 15.56 -4.48 -2.74
C LEU A 131 14.15 -3.94 -2.46
N LEU A 132 14.00 -2.67 -2.05
CA LEU A 132 12.69 -2.02 -1.89
C LEU A 132 11.90 -2.01 -3.21
N ILE A 133 12.57 -1.69 -4.31
CA ILE A 133 11.97 -1.65 -5.65
C ILE A 133 11.61 -3.06 -6.12
N GLN A 134 12.53 -4.03 -5.98
CA GLN A 134 12.34 -5.40 -6.46
C GLN A 134 11.25 -6.15 -5.69
N ALA A 135 11.21 -5.98 -4.37
CA ALA A 135 10.21 -6.62 -3.52
C ALA A 135 8.88 -5.87 -3.51
N GLN A 136 8.80 -4.67 -4.10
CA GLN A 136 7.61 -3.80 -4.09
C GLN A 136 7.08 -3.53 -2.68
N VAL A 137 7.99 -3.30 -1.73
CA VAL A 137 7.68 -3.03 -0.32
C VAL A 137 8.11 -1.64 0.08
N SER A 138 7.39 -1.02 1.01
CA SER A 138 7.72 0.31 1.55
C SER A 138 8.75 0.29 2.67
N SER A 139 9.05 -0.89 3.21
CA SER A 139 10.02 -1.10 4.28
C SER A 139 10.62 -2.50 4.19
N ILE A 140 11.86 -2.64 4.63
CA ILE A 140 12.56 -3.92 4.71
C ILE A 140 13.19 -4.00 6.10
N PRO A 141 12.88 -5.04 6.89
CA PRO A 141 13.47 -5.22 8.21
C PRO A 141 14.98 -5.46 8.11
N ILE A 142 15.73 -4.95 9.08
CA ILE A 142 17.16 -5.22 9.24
C ILE A 142 17.30 -6.34 10.28
N VAL A 143 17.97 -7.43 9.91
CA VAL A 143 18.08 -8.62 10.75
C VAL A 143 19.53 -9.08 10.91
N ASP A 144 19.88 -9.61 12.08
CA ASP A 144 21.19 -10.21 12.35
C ASP A 144 21.39 -11.54 11.63
N ASP A 145 22.54 -12.20 11.79
CA ASP A 145 22.83 -13.50 11.15
C ASP A 145 21.93 -14.66 11.62
N ASN A 146 21.26 -14.50 12.76
CA ASN A 146 20.28 -15.44 13.29
C ASN A 146 18.85 -15.14 12.80
N ASP A 147 18.69 -14.21 11.85
CA ASP A 147 17.41 -13.71 11.35
C ASP A 147 16.57 -13.02 12.44
N SER A 148 17.21 -12.49 13.49
CA SER A 148 16.58 -11.69 14.55
C SER A 148 16.47 -10.23 14.13
N LEU A 149 15.31 -9.61 14.38
CA LEU A 149 15.05 -8.21 14.08
C LEU A 149 15.96 -7.27 14.90
N LEU A 150 16.52 -6.27 14.24
CA LEU A 150 17.41 -5.26 14.85
C LEU A 150 16.81 -3.85 14.86
N ASP A 151 15.81 -3.57 14.02
CA ASP A 151 15.13 -2.28 13.90
C ASP A 151 13.73 -2.22 14.54
#